data_AF-A0A9E5DZN0-F1
#
_entry.id   AF-A0A9E5DZN0-F1
#
_cell.length_a   1.000
_cell.length_b   1.000
_cell.length_c   1.000
_cell.angle_alpha   90.00
_cell.angle_beta   90.00
_cell.angle_gamma   90.00
#
_symmetry.space_group_name_H-M   'P 1'
#
loop_
_entity.id
_entity.type
_entity.pdbx_description
1 polymer ?
#
loop_
_entity_poly.entity_id
_entity_poly.type
_entity_poly.pdbx_seq_one_letter_code
_entity_poly.pdbx_strand_id
1 'polypeptide(L)'
;MKSKQMLTIAVTFACGVFLLGCSTMKHQQPPPLTQEDIISMARAGRTDQEIIQEINTRRTYYRLSAKDIIHLHENGVSNPVIDYMLETQMQAIRDEARYYNRDNWYPYYGRWYYGPPGVVIIKSK
;
A
#
# COMPACT_ATOMS: atom_id res chain seq x y z
N MET A 1 1.23 47.68 39.82
CA MET A 1 2.36 46.74 39.61
C MET A 1 1.96 45.30 39.21
N LYS A 2 0.71 44.84 39.38
CA LYS A 2 0.28 43.46 39.06
C LYS A 2 -0.15 43.21 37.59
N SER A 3 -0.58 44.23 36.84
CA SER A 3 -1.13 44.08 35.48
C SER A 3 -0.08 43.84 34.40
N LYS A 4 1.09 44.49 34.49
CA LYS A 4 2.18 44.32 33.51
C LYS A 4 2.78 42.91 33.58
N GLN A 5 2.92 42.35 34.78
CA GLN A 5 3.44 40.99 35.01
C GLN A 5 2.50 39.89 34.47
N MET A 6 1.16 40.07 34.58
CA MET A 6 0.20 39.14 33.96
C MET A 6 0.25 39.17 32.43
N LEU A 7 0.45 40.36 31.84
CA LEU A 7 0.55 40.49 30.38
C LEU A 7 1.81 39.81 29.83
N THR A 8 2.96 39.97 30.52
CA THR A 8 4.21 39.33 30.09
C THR A 8 4.11 37.81 30.16
N ILE A 9 3.58 37.25 31.25
CA ILE A 9 3.43 35.79 31.43
C ILE A 9 2.50 35.20 30.36
N ALA A 10 1.41 35.89 30.00
CA ALA A 10 0.48 35.44 28.97
C ALA A 10 1.14 35.40 27.57
N VAL A 11 2.00 36.37 27.25
CA VAL A 11 2.68 36.44 25.95
C VAL A 11 3.77 35.38 25.83
N THR A 12 4.52 35.08 26.90
CA THR A 12 5.53 34.00 26.89
C THR A 12 4.87 32.63 26.81
N PHE A 13 3.72 32.44 27.45
CA PHE A 13 2.97 31.18 27.39
C PHE A 13 2.36 30.94 25.99
N ALA A 14 1.87 31.99 25.32
CA ALA A 14 1.35 31.91 23.96
C ALA A 14 2.45 31.59 22.92
N CYS A 15 3.67 32.09 23.10
CA CYS A 15 4.79 31.83 22.19
C CYS A 15 5.35 30.41 22.32
N GLY A 16 5.30 29.81 23.52
CA GLY A 16 5.76 28.43 23.75
C GLY A 16 4.88 27.36 23.09
N VAL A 17 3.59 27.64 22.89
CA VAL A 17 2.63 26.69 22.30
C VAL A 17 2.77 26.56 20.78
N PHE A 18 3.31 27.58 20.11
CA PHE A 18 3.43 27.58 18.64
C PHE A 18 4.59 26.71 18.10
N LEU A 19 5.53 26.29 18.94
CA LEU A 19 6.73 25.55 18.52
C LEU A 19 6.60 24.02 18.56
N LEU A 20 5.42 23.47 18.88
CA LEU A 20 5.18 22.02 18.90
C LEU A 20 4.55 21.47 17.59
N GLY A 21 4.42 22.31 16.57
CA GLY A 21 3.72 22.01 15.33
C GLY A 21 4.54 21.35 14.22
N CYS A 22 5.37 20.35 14.52
CA CYS A 22 5.89 19.43 13.51
C CYS A 22 5.26 18.05 13.72
N SER A 23 3.95 17.95 13.48
CA SER A 23 3.30 16.65 13.34
C SER A 23 3.81 16.01 12.05
N THR A 24 4.83 15.17 12.21
CA THR A 24 5.15 14.14 11.22
C THR A 24 3.93 13.23 11.13
N MET A 25 2.98 13.58 10.26
CA MET A 25 1.93 12.66 9.85
C MET A 25 2.61 11.54 9.08
N LYS A 26 3.06 10.50 9.79
CA LYS A 26 3.43 9.24 9.17
C LYS A 26 2.16 8.70 8.52
N HIS A 27 2.11 8.76 7.19
CA HIS A 27 1.07 8.09 6.42
C HIS A 27 1.23 6.59 6.69
N GLN A 28 0.47 6.09 7.66
CA GLN A 28 0.48 4.69 8.03
C GLN A 28 -0.32 3.98 6.94
N GLN A 29 0.38 3.59 5.86
CA GLN A 29 -0.26 2.80 4.82
C GLN A 29 -0.83 1.53 5.47
N PRO A 30 -2.09 1.19 5.19
CA PRO A 30 -2.67 -0.04 5.71
C PRO A 30 -1.77 -1.22 5.32
N PRO A 31 -1.59 -2.19 6.22
CA PRO A 31 -0.71 -3.32 5.96
C PRO A 31 -1.13 -4.02 4.67
N PRO A 32 -0.16 -4.48 3.86
CA PRO A 32 -0.47 -5.13 2.59
C PRO A 32 -1.31 -6.37 2.87
N LEU A 33 -2.32 -6.58 2.04
CA LEU A 33 -3.29 -7.65 2.23
C LEU A 33 -2.67 -8.99 1.83
N THR A 34 -2.78 -10.04 2.64
CA THR A 34 -2.26 -11.37 2.30
C THR A 34 -3.30 -12.22 1.56
N GLN A 35 -2.88 -13.35 0.96
CA GLN A 35 -3.82 -14.27 0.33
C GLN A 35 -4.77 -14.90 1.36
N GLU A 36 -4.23 -15.20 2.55
CA GLU A 36 -4.97 -15.69 3.70
C GLU A 36 -6.02 -14.66 4.17
N ASP A 37 -5.69 -13.37 4.16
CA ASP A 37 -6.65 -12.32 4.47
C ASP A 37 -7.80 -12.28 3.46
N ILE A 38 -7.52 -12.44 2.16
CA ILE A 38 -8.56 -12.52 1.11
C ILE A 38 -9.47 -13.72 1.35
N ILE A 39 -8.90 -14.89 1.62
CA ILE A 39 -9.65 -16.09 1.97
C ILE A 39 -10.54 -15.84 3.19
N SER A 40 -10.00 -15.18 4.22
CA SER A 40 -10.75 -14.85 5.44
C SER A 40 -11.95 -13.93 5.15
N MET A 41 -11.77 -12.93 4.27
CA MET A 41 -12.84 -12.01 3.88
C MET A 41 -13.92 -12.70 3.05
N ALA A 42 -13.53 -13.56 2.11
CA ALA A 42 -14.47 -14.34 1.32
C ALA A 42 -15.31 -15.27 2.20
N ARG A 43 -14.66 -15.98 3.14
CA ARG A 43 -15.33 -16.84 4.13
C ARG A 43 -16.21 -16.06 5.11
N ALA A 44 -15.86 -14.82 5.41
CA ALA A 44 -16.68 -13.92 6.20
C ALA A 44 -17.92 -13.40 5.44
N GLY A 45 -18.09 -13.79 4.17
CA GLY A 45 -19.24 -13.42 3.34
C GLY A 45 -19.15 -12.00 2.79
N ARG A 46 -17.96 -11.38 2.76
CA ARG A 46 -17.78 -10.09 2.08
C ARG A 46 -18.06 -10.25 0.59
N THR A 47 -18.64 -9.21 0.00
CA THR A 47 -18.93 -9.17 -1.43
C THR A 47 -17.66 -9.04 -2.25
N ASP A 48 -17.70 -9.50 -3.51
CA ASP A 48 -16.59 -9.35 -4.45
C ASP A 48 -16.12 -7.90 -4.55
N GLN A 49 -17.06 -6.95 -4.60
CA GLN A 49 -16.77 -5.53 -4.68
C GLN A 49 -16.02 -5.00 -3.46
N GLU A 50 -16.40 -5.41 -2.25
CA GLU A 50 -15.70 -5.01 -1.02
C GLU A 50 -14.27 -5.57 -0.97
N ILE A 51 -14.08 -6.82 -1.38
CA ILE A 51 -12.76 -7.46 -1.43
C ILE A 51 -11.86 -6.75 -2.46
N ILE A 52 -12.39 -6.49 -3.66
CA ILE A 52 -11.68 -5.77 -4.73
C ILE A 52 -11.31 -4.35 -4.29
N GLN A 53 -12.23 -3.64 -3.63
CA GLN A 53 -11.96 -2.31 -3.09
C GLN A 53 -10.85 -2.32 -2.03
N GLU A 54 -10.82 -3.33 -1.16
CA GLU A 54 -9.78 -3.47 -0.15
C GLU A 54 -8.40 -3.71 -0.79
N ILE A 55 -8.33 -4.59 -1.80
CA ILE A 55 -7.11 -4.84 -2.60
C ILE A 55 -6.62 -3.54 -3.25
N ASN A 56 -7.52 -2.79 -3.88
CA ASN A 56 -7.21 -1.53 -4.54
C ASN A 56 -6.70 -0.47 -3.54
N THR A 57 -7.38 -0.33 -2.41
CA THR A 57 -7.06 0.65 -1.36
C THR A 57 -5.66 0.42 -0.80
N ARG A 58 -5.30 -0.85 -0.58
CA ARG A 58 -3.99 -1.24 -0.05
C ARG A 58 -2.90 -1.33 -1.12
N ARG A 59 -3.23 -1.12 -2.40
CA ARG A 59 -2.32 -1.19 -3.55
C ARG A 59 -1.43 -2.44 -3.52
N THR A 60 -1.99 -3.56 -3.08
CA THR A 60 -1.27 -4.82 -2.96
C THR A 60 -1.50 -5.63 -4.24
N TYR A 61 -0.44 -6.20 -4.80
CA TYR A 61 -0.56 -7.18 -5.88
C TYR A 61 0.19 -8.46 -5.53
N TYR A 62 -0.29 -9.56 -6.11
CA TYR A 62 0.17 -10.90 -5.80
C TYR A 62 0.89 -11.49 -7.00
N ARG A 63 1.96 -12.26 -6.76
CA ARG A 63 2.50 -13.15 -7.78
C ARG A 63 1.82 -14.51 -7.63
N LEU A 64 0.66 -14.67 -8.28
CA LEU A 64 -0.12 -15.90 -8.20
C LEU A 64 0.49 -16.98 -9.11
N SER A 65 0.69 -18.17 -8.56
CA SER A 65 0.92 -19.40 -9.29
C SER A 65 -0.40 -20.11 -9.61
N ALA A 66 -0.37 -21.09 -10.51
CA ALA A 66 -1.56 -21.93 -10.77
C ALA A 66 -2.07 -22.64 -9.51
N LYS A 67 -1.16 -23.04 -8.60
CA LYS A 67 -1.52 -23.65 -7.32
C LYS A 67 -2.24 -22.65 -6.41
N ASP A 68 -1.80 -21.39 -6.39
CA ASP A 68 -2.43 -20.34 -5.58
C ASP A 68 -3.85 -20.03 -6.09
N ILE A 69 -4.04 -20.00 -7.41
CA ILE A 69 -5.37 -19.79 -8.03
C ILE A 69 -6.34 -20.90 -7.60
N ILE A 70 -5.92 -22.16 -7.70
CA ILE A 70 -6.72 -23.32 -7.27
C ILE A 70 -7.02 -23.20 -5.77
N HIS A 71 -6.00 -22.88 -4.96
CA HIS A 71 -6.16 -22.72 -3.52
C HIS A 71 -7.17 -21.62 -3.18
N LEU A 72 -7.09 -20.45 -3.80
CA LEU A 72 -8.05 -19.35 -3.58
C LEU A 72 -9.48 -19.77 -3.92
N HIS A 73 -9.67 -20.40 -5.09
CA HIS A 73 -10.97 -20.87 -5.55
C HIS A 73 -11.57 -21.94 -4.62
N GLU A 74 -10.79 -22.97 -4.26
CA GLU A 74 -11.22 -24.03 -3.34
C GLU A 74 -11.57 -23.50 -1.94
N ASN A 75 -10.99 -22.37 -1.55
CA ASN A 75 -11.23 -21.75 -0.25
C ASN A 75 -12.37 -20.72 -0.26
N GLY A 76 -13.13 -20.63 -1.36
CA GLY A 76 -14.35 -19.82 -1.47
C GLY A 76 -14.13 -18.40 -1.99
N VAL A 77 -12.94 -18.07 -2.48
CA VAL A 77 -12.71 -16.81 -3.20
C VAL A 77 -13.34 -16.92 -4.58
N SER A 78 -14.18 -15.96 -4.93
CA SER A 78 -14.91 -15.97 -6.19
C SER A 78 -14.00 -15.68 -7.38
N ASN A 79 -14.36 -16.19 -8.56
CA ASN A 79 -13.62 -15.95 -9.81
C ASN A 79 -13.43 -14.46 -10.12
N PRO A 80 -14.44 -13.56 -9.95
CA PRO A 80 -14.24 -12.13 -10.19
C PRO A 80 -13.12 -11.51 -9.34
N VAL A 81 -12.97 -11.94 -8.08
CA VAL A 81 -11.90 -11.48 -7.21
C VAL A 81 -10.55 -12.01 -7.68
N ILE A 82 -10.48 -13.31 -8.02
CA ILE A 82 -9.26 -13.95 -8.54
C ILE A 82 -8.81 -13.28 -9.86
N ASP A 83 -9.74 -13.02 -10.76
CA ASP A 83 -9.50 -12.35 -12.04
C ASP A 83 -8.92 -10.94 -11.81
N TYR A 84 -9.47 -10.20 -10.85
CA TYR A 84 -8.94 -8.89 -10.47
C TYR A 84 -7.51 -8.98 -9.88
N MET A 85 -7.23 -10.00 -9.06
CA MET A 85 -5.88 -10.25 -8.55
C MET A 85 -4.88 -10.58 -9.68
N LEU A 86 -5.32 -11.31 -10.73
CA LEU A 86 -4.49 -11.59 -11.90
C LEU A 86 -4.28 -10.35 -12.77
N GLU A 87 -5.31 -9.52 -12.95
CA GLU A 87 -5.21 -8.27 -13.70
C GLU A 87 -4.20 -7.32 -13.06
N THR A 88 -4.27 -7.15 -11.73
CA THR A 88 -3.31 -6.33 -10.98
C THR A 88 -1.87 -6.87 -11.08
N GLN A 89 -1.68 -8.19 -11.07
CA GLN A 89 -0.38 -8.82 -11.34
C GLN A 89 0.15 -8.48 -12.73
N MET A 90 -0.68 -8.60 -13.77
CA MET A 90 -0.29 -8.25 -15.13
C MET A 90 0.05 -6.77 -15.25
N GLN A 91 -0.71 -5.90 -14.60
CA GLN A 91 -0.45 -4.47 -14.58
C GLN A 91 0.89 -4.16 -13.92
N ALA A 92 1.23 -4.82 -12.81
CA ALA A 92 2.54 -4.70 -12.18
C ALA A 92 3.69 -5.15 -13.11
N ILE A 93 3.52 -6.26 -13.84
CA ILE A 93 4.51 -6.73 -14.83
C ILE A 93 4.68 -5.71 -15.96
N ARG A 94 3.58 -5.12 -16.45
CA ARG A 94 3.63 -4.09 -17.50
C ARG A 94 4.34 -2.83 -17.01
N ASP A 95 4.09 -2.42 -15.78
CA ASP A 95 4.72 -1.22 -15.21
C ASP A 95 6.21 -1.46 -14.96
N GLU A 96 6.59 -2.66 -14.54
CA GLU A 96 7.98 -3.11 -14.47
C GLU A 96 8.64 -3.09 -15.85
N ALA A 97 8.00 -3.65 -16.88
CA ALA A 97 8.53 -3.64 -18.25
C ALA A 97 8.66 -2.22 -18.83
N ARG A 98 7.71 -1.32 -18.55
CA ARG A 98 7.78 0.10 -18.94
C ARG A 98 8.94 0.81 -18.26
N TYR A 99 9.16 0.54 -16.98
CA TYR A 99 10.29 1.10 -16.23
C TYR A 99 11.61 0.68 -16.87
N TYR A 100 11.81 -0.62 -17.12
CA TYR A 100 13.00 -1.12 -17.79
C TYR A 100 13.16 -0.58 -19.21
N ASN A 101 12.09 -0.51 -20.02
CA ASN A 101 12.18 0.00 -21.38
C ASN A 101 12.53 1.50 -21.43
N ARG A 102 11.94 2.31 -20.54
CA ARG A 102 12.22 3.74 -20.42
C ARG A 102 13.67 4.01 -20.03
N ASP A 103 14.20 3.27 -19.07
CA ASP A 103 15.58 3.45 -18.58
C ASP A 103 16.63 2.79 -19.50
N ASN A 104 16.22 1.98 -20.49
CA ASN A 104 17.12 1.38 -21.48
C ASN A 104 17.55 2.36 -22.61
N TRP A 105 17.38 3.68 -22.40
CA TRP A 105 18.06 4.73 -23.15
C TRP A 105 19.50 4.98 -22.64
N TYR A 106 20.17 4.00 -22.04
CA TYR A 106 21.63 4.05 -21.94
C TYR A 106 22.19 2.63 -22.06
N PRO A 107 22.93 2.34 -23.15
CA PRO A 107 23.48 1.02 -23.32
C PRO A 107 24.61 0.84 -22.31
N TYR A 108 24.65 -0.35 -21.73
CA TYR A 108 25.83 -0.96 -21.13
C TYR A 108 26.11 -0.54 -19.66
N TYR A 109 26.34 -1.58 -18.83
CA TYR A 109 26.78 -1.60 -17.42
C TYR A 109 25.75 -1.20 -16.33
N GLY A 110 25.31 -2.18 -15.52
CA GLY A 110 24.88 -1.89 -14.13
C GLY A 110 23.53 -2.47 -13.68
N ARG A 111 23.43 -3.80 -13.63
CA ARG A 111 22.36 -4.57 -12.98
C ARG A 111 22.30 -4.29 -11.47
N TRP A 112 21.48 -3.33 -11.03
CA TRP A 112 21.05 -3.24 -9.63
C TRP A 112 19.53 -3.06 -9.55
N TYR A 113 18.89 -4.03 -8.88
CA TYR A 113 17.46 -4.12 -8.67
C TYR A 113 16.97 -2.98 -7.78
N TYR A 114 16.26 -2.01 -8.35
CA TYR A 114 15.31 -1.18 -7.62
C TYR A 114 13.99 -1.20 -8.40
N GLY A 115 12.99 -1.88 -7.84
CA GLY A 115 11.64 -1.90 -8.40
C GLY A 115 10.96 -0.53 -8.24
N PRO A 116 9.85 -0.29 -8.96
CA PRO A 116 9.14 0.99 -8.93
C PRO A 116 8.69 1.35 -7.49
N PRO A 117 8.85 2.61 -7.06
CA PRO A 117 8.55 3.03 -5.70
C PRO A 117 7.05 2.98 -5.41
N GLY A 118 6.68 2.36 -4.28
CA GLY A 118 5.33 2.45 -3.72
C GLY A 118 4.42 1.25 -3.97
N VAL A 119 4.92 0.12 -4.47
CA VAL A 119 4.12 -1.11 -4.59
C VAL A 119 4.77 -2.28 -3.88
N VAL A 120 3.99 -2.94 -3.02
CA VAL A 120 4.45 -4.05 -2.18
C VAL A 120 4.13 -5.37 -2.87
N ILE A 121 5.17 -6.12 -3.23
CA ILE A 121 5.04 -7.48 -3.80
C ILE A 121 5.03 -8.50 -2.67
N ILE A 122 3.91 -9.18 -2.46
CA ILE A 122 3.88 -10.35 -1.58
C ILE A 122 4.18 -11.59 -2.41
N LYS A 123 5.24 -12.32 -2.03
CA LYS A 123 5.53 -13.63 -2.62
C LYS A 123 4.66 -14.70 -1.94
N SER A 124 3.99 -15.52 -2.75
CA SER A 124 3.40 -16.77 -2.27
C SER A 124 4.51 -17.70 -1.77
N LYS A 125 4.31 -18.35 -0.62
CA LYS A 125 5.28 -19.19 0.08
C LYS A 125 5.20 -20.65 -0.38
#